data_AF-A0A525CBE3-F1
#
_entry.id   AF-A0A525CBE3-F1
#
_cell.length_a   1.000
_cell.length_b   1.000
_cell.length_c   1.000
_cell.angle_alpha   90.00
_cell.angle_beta   90.00
_cell.angle_gamma   90.00
#
_symmetry.space_group_name_H-M   'P 1'
#
loop_
_entity.id
_entity.type
_entity.pdbx_description
1 polymer ?
#
loop_
_entity_poly.entity_id
_entity_poly.type
_entity_poly.pdbx_seq_one_letter_code
_entity_poly.pdbx_strand_id
1 'polypeptide(L)'
;MKFIIILFCFYPCSSLAVDCSKYGKIKNDSGWCVPTIKQKESLGNIFTFLNCSYLSGLTCKVKYNGKQLLSQKIYYSQYNLKGEFINKKLLIYPKLNPDEFGIVTFFHVHGATTNLVIE
;
A
#
# COMPACT_ATOMS: atom_id res chain seq x y z
N MET A 1 -42.83 26.78 -38.80
CA MET A 1 -41.61 27.00 -37.98
C MET A 1 -41.23 25.68 -37.33
N LYS A 2 -40.06 25.13 -37.63
CA LYS A 2 -39.53 23.91 -36.98
C LYS A 2 -38.59 24.34 -35.85
N PHE A 3 -38.93 23.99 -34.61
CA PHE A 3 -38.07 24.21 -33.46
C PHE A 3 -37.13 23.00 -33.30
N ILE A 4 -35.83 23.23 -33.42
CA ILE A 4 -34.78 22.25 -33.13
C ILE A 4 -34.42 22.44 -31.66
N ILE A 5 -34.76 21.45 -30.83
CA ILE A 5 -34.36 21.41 -29.42
C ILE A 5 -32.99 20.74 -29.35
N ILE A 6 -31.94 21.54 -29.12
CA ILE A 6 -30.59 21.05 -28.87
C ILE A 6 -30.52 20.65 -27.39
N LEU A 7 -30.63 19.35 -27.10
CA LEU A 7 -30.34 18.81 -25.76
C LEU A 7 -28.82 18.84 -25.55
N PHE A 8 -28.35 19.82 -24.77
CA PHE A 8 -27.04 19.74 -24.14
C PHE A 8 -27.08 18.67 -23.06
N CYS A 9 -26.54 17.48 -23.34
CA CYS A 9 -26.22 16.51 -22.30
C CYS A 9 -25.10 17.09 -21.42
N PHE A 10 -25.49 17.82 -20.38
CA PHE A 10 -24.66 18.06 -19.20
C PHE A 10 -24.49 16.72 -18.47
N TYR A 11 -23.62 15.86 -18.96
CA TYR A 11 -23.09 14.79 -18.13
C TYR A 11 -22.24 15.48 -17.06
N PRO A 12 -22.59 15.43 -15.76
CA PRO A 12 -21.59 15.69 -14.75
C PRO A 12 -20.51 14.65 -14.97
N CYS A 13 -19.29 15.11 -15.26
CA CYS A 13 -18.10 14.28 -15.17
C CYS A 13 -18.06 13.82 -13.72
N SER A 14 -18.65 12.65 -13.43
CA SER A 14 -18.59 12.03 -12.12
C SER A 14 -17.12 11.71 -11.92
N SER A 15 -16.43 12.59 -11.21
CA SER A 15 -15.14 12.28 -10.62
C SER A 15 -15.35 10.97 -9.88
N LEU A 16 -14.77 9.87 -10.38
CA LEU A 16 -14.77 8.61 -9.65
C LEU A 16 -14.06 8.88 -8.34
N ALA A 17 -14.82 9.22 -7.30
CA ALA A 17 -14.32 9.32 -5.96
C ALA A 17 -13.92 7.90 -5.58
N VAL A 18 -12.61 7.62 -5.63
CA VAL A 18 -12.07 6.33 -5.25
C VAL A 18 -12.40 6.14 -3.77
N ASP A 19 -13.37 5.27 -3.49
CA ASP A 19 -13.81 4.96 -2.13
C ASP A 19 -12.77 4.04 -1.47
N CYS A 20 -11.95 4.63 -0.60
CA CYS A 20 -10.92 3.92 0.16
C CYS A 20 -11.48 3.25 1.45
N SER A 21 -12.75 3.50 1.81
CA SER A 21 -13.32 3.14 3.11
C SER A 21 -13.40 1.63 3.35
N LYS A 22 -13.66 0.85 2.30
CA LYS A 22 -13.74 -0.62 2.36
C LYS A 22 -12.40 -1.30 2.69
N TYR A 23 -11.29 -0.58 2.58
CA TYR A 23 -9.93 -1.13 2.66
C TYR A 23 -9.09 -0.53 3.80
N GLY A 24 -9.74 0.26 4.67
CA GLY A 24 -9.19 0.72 5.94
C GLY A 24 -8.16 1.84 5.84
N LYS A 25 -8.30 2.79 4.89
CA LYS A 25 -7.27 3.81 4.68
C LYS A 25 -7.68 5.26 4.44
N ILE A 26 -6.77 6.11 4.95
CA ILE A 26 -6.63 7.55 4.81
C ILE A 26 -6.32 7.91 3.35
N LYS A 27 -7.12 8.81 2.80
CA LYS A 27 -6.85 9.50 1.52
C LYS A 27 -5.64 10.41 1.74
N ASN A 28 -4.60 10.32 0.91
CA ASN A 28 -3.59 11.39 0.95
C ASN A 28 -4.21 12.71 0.47
N ASP A 29 -3.54 13.84 0.71
CA ASP A 29 -4.03 15.17 0.32
C ASP A 29 -4.31 15.28 -1.20
N SER A 30 -3.70 14.39 -2.00
CA SER A 30 -3.88 14.28 -3.44
C SER A 30 -5.00 13.33 -3.89
N GLY A 31 -5.78 12.77 -2.97
CA GLY A 31 -6.95 11.95 -3.30
C GLY A 31 -6.69 10.46 -3.54
N TRP A 32 -5.47 9.95 -3.33
CA TRP A 32 -5.09 8.56 -3.58
C TRP A 32 -5.27 7.67 -2.35
N CYS A 33 -5.73 6.44 -2.58
CA CYS A 33 -5.76 5.42 -1.55
C CYS A 33 -4.36 4.84 -1.32
N VAL A 34 -3.85 4.97 -0.11
CA VAL A 34 -2.58 4.36 0.30
C VAL A 34 -2.78 2.83 0.45
N PRO A 35 -1.77 1.96 0.27
CA PRO A 35 -1.90 0.49 0.41
C PRO A 35 -1.66 -0.02 1.84
N THR A 36 -2.50 -0.91 2.40
CA THR A 36 -2.39 -1.41 3.79
C THR A 36 -1.37 -2.51 3.94
N ILE A 37 -0.54 -2.44 4.98
CA ILE A 37 0.36 -3.54 5.35
C ILE A 37 -0.41 -4.52 6.23
N LYS A 38 -0.46 -5.77 5.81
CA LYS A 38 -0.92 -6.90 6.62
C LYS A 38 0.27 -7.81 6.89
N GLN A 39 0.73 -7.79 8.13
CA GLN A 39 1.89 -8.59 8.53
C GLN A 39 1.43 -9.97 9.00
N LYS A 40 2.10 -11.05 8.57
CA LYS A 40 1.95 -12.36 9.21
C LYS A 40 2.43 -12.27 10.66
N GLU A 41 1.75 -12.93 11.58
CA GLU A 41 2.05 -12.86 13.01
C GLU A 41 3.51 -13.24 13.33
N SER A 42 4.03 -14.28 12.66
CA SER A 42 5.44 -14.70 12.76
C SER A 42 6.43 -13.59 12.43
N LEU A 43 6.10 -12.74 11.45
CA LEU A 43 6.93 -11.58 11.08
C LEU A 43 6.80 -10.43 12.05
N GLY A 44 5.69 -10.31 12.81
CA GLY A 44 5.57 -9.32 13.90
C GLY A 44 6.62 -9.52 15.00
N ASN A 45 7.12 -10.75 15.16
CA ASN A 45 8.23 -11.06 16.05
C ASN A 45 9.60 -10.62 15.50
N ILE A 46 9.71 -10.42 14.19
CA ILE A 46 10.94 -9.98 13.52
C ILE A 46 10.93 -8.47 13.35
N PHE A 47 9.85 -7.91 12.82
CA PHE A 47 9.77 -6.50 12.45
C PHE A 47 8.51 -5.82 12.97
N THR A 48 8.63 -4.53 13.25
CA THR A 48 7.48 -3.64 13.43
C THR A 48 7.59 -2.48 12.44
N PHE A 49 6.56 -2.27 11.63
CA PHE A 49 6.48 -1.16 10.69
C PHE A 49 5.70 -0.01 11.30
N LEU A 50 6.29 1.19 11.28
CA LEU A 50 5.82 2.40 11.93
C LEU A 50 5.89 3.57 10.95
N ASN A 51 5.08 4.61 11.19
CA ASN A 51 5.15 5.90 10.49
C ASN A 51 5.21 5.76 8.95
N CYS A 52 4.33 4.94 8.39
CA CYS A 52 4.29 4.69 6.95
C CYS A 52 3.73 5.90 6.20
N SER A 53 4.46 6.36 5.19
CA SER A 53 4.09 7.46 4.31
C SER A 53 4.26 7.05 2.84
N TYR A 54 3.57 7.75 1.93
CA TYR A 54 3.66 7.48 0.50
C TYR A 54 4.51 8.55 -0.18
N LEU A 55 5.67 8.16 -0.73
CA LEU A 55 6.60 9.05 -1.46
C LEU A 55 6.77 8.57 -2.90
N SER A 56 7.65 7.59 -3.13
CA SER A 56 7.84 6.86 -4.41
C SER A 56 7.31 5.42 -4.35
N GLY A 57 6.64 5.12 -3.24
CA GLY A 57 6.18 3.82 -2.77
C GLY A 57 5.68 3.98 -1.33
N LEU A 58 5.26 2.89 -0.69
CA LEU A 58 4.94 2.93 0.73
C LEU A 58 6.25 2.84 1.52
N THR A 59 6.69 3.93 2.12
CA THR A 59 7.92 4.00 2.91
C THR A 59 7.58 4.01 4.38
N CYS A 60 8.14 3.07 5.14
CA CYS A 60 7.91 2.92 6.57
C CYS A 60 9.22 2.95 7.34
N LYS A 61 9.15 3.45 8.58
CA LYS A 61 10.18 3.16 9.59
C LYS A 61 9.99 1.72 10.02
N VAL A 62 11.05 0.91 9.99
CA VAL A 62 11.01 -0.48 10.45
C VAL A 62 11.85 -0.60 11.71
N LYS A 63 11.36 -1.31 12.73
CA LYS A 63 12.12 -1.71 13.90
C LYS A 63 12.42 -3.20 13.81
N TYR A 64 13.66 -3.62 13.99
CA TYR A 64 14.00 -5.03 14.16
C TYR A 64 13.83 -5.43 15.63
N ASN A 65 12.92 -6.36 15.91
CA ASN A 65 12.54 -6.75 17.27
C ASN A 65 13.47 -7.82 17.88
N GLY A 66 14.31 -8.48 17.07
CA GLY A 66 15.32 -9.43 17.56
C GLY A 66 14.80 -10.73 18.18
N LYS A 67 13.48 -10.98 18.22
CA LYS A 67 12.91 -12.21 18.81
C LYS A 67 13.15 -13.46 17.97
N GLN A 68 13.51 -13.30 16.71
CA GLN A 68 13.84 -14.38 15.78
C GLN A 68 14.94 -13.92 14.84
N LEU A 69 15.81 -14.85 14.43
CA LEU A 69 16.85 -14.60 13.45
C LEU A 69 16.25 -14.08 12.14
N LEU A 70 16.90 -13.06 11.62
CA LEU A 70 16.57 -12.43 10.35
C LEU A 70 16.79 -13.43 9.21
N SER A 71 15.69 -13.92 8.61
CA SER A 71 15.77 -14.72 7.38
C SER A 71 16.50 -13.91 6.31
N GLN A 72 17.42 -14.55 5.59
CA GLN A 72 18.20 -13.90 4.53
C GLN A 72 17.31 -13.31 3.42
N LYS A 73 16.10 -13.85 3.25
CA LYS A 73 15.15 -13.39 2.23
C LYS A 73 13.76 -13.33 2.84
N ILE A 74 13.22 -12.12 2.87
CA ILE A 74 11.84 -11.84 3.26
C ILE A 74 11.16 -11.30 2.02
N TYR A 75 9.96 -11.76 1.74
CA TYR A 75 9.22 -11.34 0.56
C TYR A 75 7.97 -10.58 0.97
N TYR A 76 7.42 -9.83 0.02
CA TYR A 76 6.09 -9.28 0.16
C TYR A 76 5.29 -9.51 -1.12
N SER A 77 4.01 -9.80 -0.95
CA SER A 77 3.05 -10.02 -2.02
C SER A 77 2.12 -8.82 -2.14
N GLN A 78 1.83 -8.40 -3.37
CA GLN A 78 0.87 -7.35 -3.70
C GLN A 78 -0.42 -7.96 -4.22
N TYR A 79 -1.55 -7.50 -3.70
CA TYR A 79 -2.89 -7.89 -4.12
C TYR A 79 -3.74 -6.70 -4.54
N ASN A 80 -4.46 -6.74 -5.66
CA ASN A 80 -5.27 -5.63 -6.11
C ASN A 80 -6.50 -5.36 -5.20
N LEU A 81 -7.32 -4.38 -5.59
CA LEU A 81 -8.56 -4.02 -4.89
C LEU A 81 -9.59 -5.15 -4.77
N LYS A 82 -9.52 -6.16 -5.64
CA LYS A 82 -10.38 -7.35 -5.62
C LYS A 82 -9.78 -8.48 -4.76
N GLY A 83 -8.57 -8.30 -4.22
CA GLY A 83 -7.84 -9.33 -3.51
C GLY A 83 -7.09 -10.31 -4.42
N GLU A 84 -7.01 -10.03 -5.72
CA GLU A 84 -6.29 -10.88 -6.68
C GLU A 84 -4.79 -10.61 -6.57
N PHE A 85 -3.99 -11.68 -6.58
CA PHE A 85 -2.53 -11.58 -6.55
C PHE A 85 -2.02 -10.85 -7.80
N ILE A 86 -1.14 -9.86 -7.59
CA ILE A 86 -0.49 -9.10 -8.67
C ILE A 86 0.95 -9.59 -8.84
N ASN A 87 1.75 -9.55 -7.77
CA ASN A 87 3.16 -9.91 -7.80
C ASN A 87 3.70 -10.24 -6.42
N LYS A 88 4.92 -10.80 -6.41
CA LYS A 88 5.75 -11.04 -5.23
C LYS A 88 7.12 -10.41 -5.43
N LYS A 89 7.62 -9.69 -4.44
CA LYS A 89 8.91 -8.97 -4.49
C LYS A 89 9.74 -9.28 -3.25
N LEU A 90 11.06 -9.24 -3.41
CA LEU A 90 11.98 -9.33 -2.28
C LEU A 90 11.94 -8.02 -1.48
N LEU A 91 11.80 -8.13 -0.16
CA LEU A 91 11.92 -7.00 0.75
C LEU A 91 13.40 -6.67 0.94
N ILE A 92 13.79 -5.49 0.49
CA ILE A 92 15.13 -4.95 0.77
C ILE A 92 15.03 -4.15 2.07
N TYR A 93 15.80 -4.56 3.08
CA TYR A 93 15.85 -3.93 4.38
C TYR A 93 17.30 -3.66 4.79
N PRO A 94 17.57 -2.59 5.58
CA PRO A 94 18.91 -2.32 6.08
C PRO A 94 19.36 -3.41 7.05
N LYS A 95 20.67 -3.62 7.16
CA LYS A 95 21.20 -4.46 8.25
C LYS A 95 20.93 -3.74 9.57
N LEU A 96 20.18 -4.39 10.46
CA LEU A 96 19.77 -3.86 11.76
C LEU A 96 20.20 -4.83 12.85
N ASN A 97 20.75 -4.29 13.94
CA ASN A 97 20.89 -5.01 15.20
C ASN A 97 19.54 -5.03 15.95
N PRO A 98 19.35 -5.94 16.92
CA PRO A 98 18.15 -5.95 17.74
C PRO A 98 17.82 -4.56 18.31
N ASP A 99 16.54 -4.20 18.24
CA ASP A 99 15.97 -2.91 18.63
C ASP A 99 16.37 -1.68 17.79
N GLU A 100 17.18 -1.85 16.75
CA GLU A 100 17.49 -0.76 15.83
C GLU A 100 16.35 -0.46 14.85
N PHE A 101 16.37 0.77 14.35
CA PHE A 101 15.44 1.26 13.37
C PHE A 101 16.11 1.46 12.00
N GLY A 102 15.37 1.11 10.96
CA GLY A 102 15.72 1.35 9.58
C GLY A 102 14.57 1.95 8.78
N ILE A 103 14.82 2.15 7.49
CA ILE A 103 13.82 2.59 6.53
C ILE A 103 13.65 1.51 5.47
N VAL A 104 12.39 1.20 5.16
CA VAL A 104 12.02 0.24 4.12
C VAL A 104 10.98 0.87 3.21
N THR A 105 11.16 0.69 1.91
CA THR A 105 10.22 1.16 0.89
C THR A 105 9.65 -0.02 0.13
N PHE A 106 8.33 -0.16 0.16
CA PHE A 106 7.58 -1.11 -0.65
C PHE A 106 7.25 -0.46 -1.99
N PHE A 107 7.86 -0.95 -3.07
CA PHE A 107 7.66 -0.42 -4.41
C PHE A 107 6.35 -0.93 -5.03
N HIS A 108 5.35 -0.05 -5.08
CA HIS A 108 4.01 -0.34 -5.62
C HIS A 108 3.88 0.01 -7.10
N VAL A 109 3.03 -0.74 -7.80
CA VAL A 109 2.57 -0.42 -9.16
C VAL A 109 1.29 0.43 -9.03
N HIS A 110 1.18 1.53 -9.79
CA HIS A 110 0.03 2.43 -9.80
C HIS A 110 -1.31 1.67 -9.95
N GLY A 111 -2.34 2.10 -9.22
CA GLY A 111 -3.71 1.54 -9.27
C GLY A 111 -3.93 0.30 -8.39
N ALA A 112 -2.87 -0.25 -7.81
CA ALA A 112 -2.94 -1.38 -6.91
C ALA A 112 -3.11 -0.86 -5.47
N THR A 113 -4.34 -0.63 -5.03
CA THR A 113 -4.64 -0.37 -3.61
C THR A 113 -4.52 -1.69 -2.86
N THR A 114 -3.38 -1.88 -2.23
CA THR A 114 -2.83 -3.24 -2.07
C THR A 114 -2.68 -3.60 -0.61
N ASN A 115 -3.18 -4.79 -0.27
CA ASN A 115 -2.70 -5.50 0.91
C ASN A 115 -1.28 -5.96 0.62
N LEU A 116 -0.33 -5.56 1.45
CA LEU A 116 1.01 -6.13 1.45
C LEU A 116 1.03 -7.27 2.45
N VAL A 117 1.19 -8.51 1.98
CA VAL A 117 1.43 -9.66 2.85
C VAL A 117 2.93 -9.93 2.86
N ILE A 118 3.54 -9.75 4.02
CA ILE A 118 4.97 -10.07 4.21
C ILE A 118 5.07 -11.56 4.56
N GLU A 119 5.96 -12.28 3.87
CA GLU A 119 6.17 -13.74 3.96
C GLU A 119 7.61 -14.12 4.24
#